data_AF-A0A2P7ECZ5-F1
#
_entry.id   AF-A0A2P7ECZ5-F1
#
_cell.length_a   1.000
_cell.length_b   1.000
_cell.length_c   1.000
_cell.angle_alpha   90.00
_cell.angle_beta   90.00
_cell.angle_gamma   90.00
#
_symmetry.space_group_name_H-M   'P 1'
#
loop_
_entity.id
_entity.type
_entity.pdbx_description
1 polymer ?
#
loop_
_entity_poly.entity_id
_entity_poly.type
_entity_poly.pdbx_seq_one_letter_code
_entity_poly.pdbx_strand_id
1 'polypeptide(L)'
;MAARALLALLVALMALGEGLAKPIRFHQMGSGFAAPVPASWEHLQQLEFRLALHGVKVVHSSRCPKGLEGLYDHRIGQVLMCKNTMPAQAEIHWNTLAHEAVHVMQICRQSAPLSKGLDQLQQKMLDSTPAPEKLHILSAYPPEQRLYELEARWVANTFPPETVMALLDLSCGRPGRRQPTHTLLPQLMAKENG
;
A
#
# COMPACT_ATOMS: atom_id res chain seq x y z
N MET A 1 29.46 -15.60 -51.56
CA MET A 1 29.70 -15.56 -50.10
C MET A 1 29.67 -14.10 -49.63
N ALA A 2 28.50 -13.53 -49.30
CA ALA A 2 28.39 -12.18 -48.73
C ALA A 2 26.96 -11.86 -48.21
N ALA A 3 26.27 -12.83 -47.60
CA ALA A 3 24.88 -12.60 -47.14
C ALA A 3 24.57 -13.20 -45.75
N ARG A 4 25.60 -13.57 -44.98
CA ARG A 4 25.43 -14.16 -43.64
C ARG A 4 26.03 -13.34 -42.49
N ALA A 5 26.65 -12.20 -42.79
CA ALA A 5 27.35 -11.40 -41.77
C ALA A 5 26.52 -10.23 -41.19
N LEU A 6 25.38 -9.86 -41.77
CA LEU A 6 24.59 -8.71 -41.29
C LEU A 6 23.43 -9.04 -40.35
N LEU A 7 23.04 -10.32 -40.20
CA LEU A 7 21.92 -10.69 -39.31
C LEU A 7 22.32 -10.94 -37.86
N ALA A 8 23.63 -11.01 -37.57
CA ALA A 8 24.13 -11.20 -36.20
C ALA A 8 24.23 -9.89 -35.39
N LEU A 9 24.05 -8.73 -36.03
CA LEU A 9 24.18 -7.42 -35.36
C LEU A 9 22.86 -6.83 -34.85
N LEU A 10 21.70 -7.40 -35.20
CA LEU A 10 20.39 -6.91 -34.76
C LEU A 10 19.79 -7.62 -33.55
N VAL A 11 20.43 -8.68 -33.04
CA VAL A 11 19.95 -9.41 -31.84
C VAL A 11 20.76 -9.03 -30.58
N ALA A 12 21.89 -8.33 -30.72
CA ALA A 12 22.77 -7.97 -29.61
C ALA A 12 22.40 -6.65 -28.89
N LEU A 13 21.37 -5.92 -29.33
CA LEU A 13 20.96 -4.64 -28.74
C LEU A 13 19.68 -4.71 -27.87
N MET A 14 19.09 -5.89 -27.69
CA MET A 14 17.87 -6.07 -26.87
C MET A 14 18.15 -6.66 -25.47
N ALA A 15 19.41 -6.87 -25.09
CA ALA A 15 19.78 -7.41 -23.78
C ALA A 15 20.45 -6.39 -22.86
N LEU A 16 20.18 -5.09 -23.07
CA LEU A 16 20.56 -4.05 -22.11
C LEU A 16 19.53 -3.99 -20.99
N GLY A 17 19.77 -4.86 -19.99
CA GLY A 17 19.49 -4.57 -18.59
C GLY A 17 18.07 -4.16 -18.25
N GLU A 18 17.14 -5.10 -18.33
CA GLU A 18 16.05 -5.11 -17.36
C GLU A 18 16.69 -5.35 -15.99
N GLY A 19 16.98 -4.25 -15.29
CA GLY A 19 17.24 -4.31 -13.86
C GLY A 19 16.06 -5.04 -13.25
N LEU A 20 16.28 -6.26 -12.75
CA LEU A 20 15.33 -7.02 -11.96
C LEU A 20 14.95 -6.14 -10.76
N ALA A 21 13.90 -5.33 -10.93
CA ALA A 21 13.29 -4.62 -9.84
C ALA A 21 12.97 -5.68 -8.79
N LYS A 22 13.62 -5.59 -7.62
CA LYS A 22 13.31 -6.48 -6.52
C LYS A 22 11.79 -6.41 -6.30
N PRO A 23 11.11 -7.55 -6.14
CA PRO A 23 9.67 -7.54 -5.91
C PRO A 23 9.38 -6.64 -4.71
N ILE A 24 8.50 -5.66 -4.89
CA ILE A 24 8.13 -4.72 -3.83
C ILE A 24 7.37 -5.53 -2.79
N ARG A 25 7.96 -5.70 -1.60
CA ARG A 25 7.27 -6.29 -0.46
C ARG A 25 7.13 -5.23 0.61
N PHE A 26 5.90 -4.88 0.91
CA PHE A 26 5.58 -3.95 1.97
C PHE A 26 5.39 -4.72 3.27
N HIS A 27 6.10 -4.33 4.32
CA HIS A 27 5.97 -4.95 5.63
C HIS A 27 5.74 -3.83 6.64
N GLN A 28 4.67 -3.94 7.41
CA GLN A 28 4.45 -3.04 8.54
C GLN A 28 5.15 -3.57 9.79
N MET A 29 6.11 -2.78 10.28
CA MET A 29 6.70 -2.96 11.61
C MET A 29 5.99 -2.05 12.61
N GLY A 30 5.67 -2.61 13.77
CA GLY A 30 5.03 -1.89 14.86
C GLY A 30 5.92 -0.80 15.40
N SER A 31 5.53 0.44 15.13
CA SER A 31 6.31 1.61 15.51
C SER A 31 5.82 2.24 16.83
N GLY A 32 4.68 1.81 17.38
CA GLY A 32 4.08 2.42 18.58
C GLY A 32 3.70 3.90 18.40
N PHE A 33 3.79 4.41 17.16
CA PHE A 33 3.50 5.79 16.78
C PHE A 33 2.21 5.93 15.96
N ALA A 34 1.51 4.81 15.71
CA ALA A 34 0.20 4.86 15.08
C ALA A 34 -0.73 5.73 15.92
N ALA A 35 -1.48 6.61 15.27
CA ALA A 35 -2.59 7.34 15.86
C ALA A 35 -3.86 6.68 15.29
N PRO A 36 -4.34 5.58 15.89
CA PRO A 36 -5.36 4.77 15.27
C PRO A 36 -6.66 5.57 15.19
N VAL A 37 -7.29 5.59 14.02
CA VAL A 37 -8.66 6.09 13.90
C VAL A 37 -9.60 5.17 14.70
N PRO A 38 -10.71 5.69 15.25
CA PRO A 38 -11.73 4.85 15.88
C PRO A 38 -12.21 3.75 14.91
N ALA A 39 -12.12 2.50 15.33
CA ALA A 39 -12.53 1.35 14.53
C ALA A 39 -13.00 0.20 15.41
N SER A 40 -13.83 -0.68 14.83
CA SER A 40 -14.41 -1.84 15.48
C SER A 40 -13.94 -3.13 14.81
N TRP A 41 -14.10 -4.26 15.48
CA TRP A 41 -13.89 -5.58 14.87
C TRP A 41 -14.82 -5.83 13.67
N GLU A 42 -15.96 -5.15 13.60
CA GLU A 42 -16.84 -5.21 12.43
C GLU A 42 -16.20 -4.53 11.21
N HIS A 43 -15.59 -3.35 11.38
CA HIS A 43 -14.87 -2.67 10.29
C HIS A 43 -13.75 -3.55 9.73
N LEU A 44 -13.00 -4.25 10.59
CA LEU A 44 -11.98 -5.21 10.13
C LEU A 44 -12.60 -6.29 9.25
N GLN A 45 -13.66 -6.95 9.72
CA GLN A 45 -14.33 -8.01 8.96
C GLN A 45 -14.85 -7.51 7.61
N GLN A 46 -15.40 -6.30 7.57
CA GLN A 46 -15.87 -5.68 6.33
C GLN A 46 -14.71 -5.39 5.36
N LEU A 47 -13.57 -4.91 5.86
CA LEU A 47 -12.38 -4.69 5.04
C LEU A 47 -11.78 -6.02 4.54
N GLU A 48 -11.70 -7.05 5.39
CA GLU A 48 -11.28 -8.41 4.99
C GLU A 48 -12.17 -8.96 3.88
N PHE A 49 -13.49 -8.80 4.01
CA PHE A 49 -14.45 -9.22 2.99
C PHE A 49 -14.23 -8.49 1.68
N ARG A 50 -14.04 -7.16 1.70
CA ARG A 50 -13.77 -6.37 0.49
C ARG A 50 -12.45 -6.75 -0.16
N LEU A 51 -11.39 -6.97 0.60
CA LEU A 51 -10.11 -7.47 0.08
C LEU A 51 -10.31 -8.81 -0.64
N ALA A 52 -11.11 -9.71 -0.07
CA ALA A 52 -11.41 -11.00 -0.69
C ALA A 52 -12.18 -10.85 -2.02
N LEU A 53 -13.10 -9.88 -2.13
CA LEU A 53 -13.78 -9.57 -3.40
C LEU A 53 -12.81 -9.14 -4.50
N HIS A 54 -11.67 -8.54 -4.13
CA HIS A 54 -10.60 -8.14 -5.04
C HIS A 54 -9.49 -9.20 -5.16
N GLY A 55 -9.73 -10.42 -4.69
CA GLY A 55 -8.80 -11.55 -4.81
C GLY A 55 -7.65 -11.54 -3.81
N VAL A 56 -7.74 -10.75 -2.74
CA VAL A 56 -6.73 -10.68 -1.68
C VAL A 56 -7.23 -11.37 -0.42
N LYS A 57 -6.54 -12.43 0.00
CA LYS A 57 -6.87 -13.17 1.23
C LYS A 57 -6.18 -12.56 2.44
N VAL A 58 -6.91 -12.36 3.52
CA VAL A 58 -6.32 -12.00 4.83
C VAL A 58 -6.08 -13.27 5.65
N VAL A 59 -4.88 -13.43 6.18
CA VAL A 59 -4.50 -14.57 7.02
C VAL A 59 -3.93 -14.07 8.31
N HIS A 60 -4.49 -14.57 9.40
CA HIS A 60 -4.05 -14.24 10.75
C HIS A 60 -3.08 -15.30 11.26
N SER A 61 -1.96 -14.87 11.84
CA SER A 61 -0.94 -15.75 12.42
C SER A 61 -0.51 -15.28 13.80
N SER A 62 -0.23 -16.23 14.68
CA SER A 62 0.42 -16.00 15.97
C SER A 62 1.89 -16.44 15.98
N ARG A 63 2.45 -16.73 14.80
CA ARG A 63 3.84 -17.20 14.61
C ARG A 63 4.65 -16.18 13.80
N CYS A 64 4.52 -14.90 14.12
CA CYS A 64 5.27 -13.84 13.46
C CYS A 64 6.55 -13.48 14.21
N PRO A 65 7.61 -13.04 13.50
CA PRO A 65 8.80 -12.48 14.13
C PRO A 65 8.46 -11.22 14.94
N LYS A 66 9.27 -10.94 15.96
CA LYS A 66 9.06 -9.78 16.84
C LYS A 66 9.00 -8.48 16.02
N GLY A 67 7.99 -7.68 16.29
CA GLY A 67 7.81 -6.35 15.69
C GLY A 67 7.10 -6.32 14.34
N LEU A 68 6.90 -7.46 13.66
CA LEU A 68 6.12 -7.51 12.43
C LEU A 68 4.63 -7.50 12.77
N GLU A 69 3.87 -6.53 12.29
CA GLU A 69 2.41 -6.41 12.50
C GLU A 69 1.62 -6.88 11.28
N GLY A 70 2.08 -6.46 10.09
CA GLY A 70 1.41 -6.69 8.81
C GLY A 70 2.40 -6.97 7.67
N LEU A 71 1.93 -7.65 6.64
CA LEU A 71 2.66 -7.83 5.37
C LEU A 71 1.68 -8.13 4.25
N TYR A 72 1.75 -7.37 3.16
CA TYR A 72 1.11 -7.71 1.90
C TYR A 72 2.10 -8.34 0.90
N ASP A 73 1.84 -9.59 0.52
CA ASP A 73 2.54 -10.28 -0.57
C ASP A 73 1.67 -10.31 -1.83
N HIS A 74 1.93 -9.36 -2.72
CA HIS A 74 1.18 -9.21 -3.98
C HIS A 74 1.31 -10.42 -4.92
N ARG A 75 2.36 -11.23 -4.78
CA ARG A 75 2.64 -12.37 -5.68
C ARG A 75 1.67 -13.52 -5.46
N ILE A 76 1.15 -13.64 -4.24
CA ILE A 76 0.19 -14.66 -3.83
C ILE A 76 -1.16 -14.07 -3.44
N GLY A 77 -1.33 -12.75 -3.54
CA GLY A 77 -2.57 -12.05 -3.20
C GLY A 77 -2.95 -12.25 -1.73
N GLN A 78 -2.01 -12.02 -0.81
CA GLN A 78 -2.25 -12.31 0.61
C GLN A 78 -1.75 -11.19 1.53
N VAL A 79 -2.60 -10.81 2.48
CA VAL A 79 -2.21 -9.99 3.64
C VAL A 79 -2.03 -10.92 4.84
N LEU A 80 -0.90 -10.82 5.52
CA LEU A 80 -0.61 -11.46 6.80
C LEU A 80 -0.87 -10.47 7.93
N MET A 81 -1.66 -10.88 8.93
CA MET A 81 -1.92 -10.14 10.16
C MET A 81 -1.30 -10.88 11.35
N CYS A 82 -0.37 -10.23 12.05
CA CYS A 82 0.42 -10.83 13.13
C CYS A 82 -0.19 -10.57 14.51
N LYS A 83 -1.05 -11.49 14.96
CA LYS A 83 -1.76 -11.35 16.25
C LYS A 83 -0.84 -11.38 17.47
N ASN A 84 0.32 -12.03 17.39
CA ASN A 84 1.22 -12.19 18.53
C ASN A 84 2.11 -10.98 18.82
N THR A 85 2.11 -9.99 17.93
CA THR A 85 2.95 -8.78 18.03
C THR A 85 2.11 -7.52 18.21
N MET A 86 0.80 -7.60 18.02
CA MET A 86 -0.15 -6.51 18.25
C MET A 86 -0.96 -6.74 19.53
N PRO A 87 -1.29 -5.68 20.28
CA PRO A 87 -2.30 -5.76 21.32
C PRO A 87 -3.68 -6.06 20.73
N ALA A 88 -4.52 -6.77 21.49
CA ALA A 88 -5.89 -7.13 21.09
C ALA A 88 -6.86 -5.94 21.15
N GLN A 89 -6.60 -4.91 20.34
CA GLN A 89 -7.38 -3.68 20.21
C GLN A 89 -7.80 -3.51 18.75
N ALA A 90 -9.09 -3.24 18.51
CA ALA A 90 -9.65 -3.21 17.17
C ALA A 90 -8.98 -2.15 16.30
N GLU A 91 -8.67 -0.99 16.88
CA GLU A 91 -8.10 0.16 16.19
C GLU A 91 -6.68 -0.12 15.68
N ILE A 92 -5.88 -0.87 16.43
CA ILE A 92 -4.51 -1.23 16.04
C ILE A 92 -4.52 -2.26 14.92
N HIS A 93 -5.39 -3.27 15.02
CA HIS A 93 -5.58 -4.24 13.96
C HIS A 93 -6.20 -3.61 12.70
N TRP A 94 -7.13 -2.66 12.86
CA TRP A 94 -7.68 -1.87 11.77
C TRP A 94 -6.58 -1.11 11.05
N ASN A 95 -5.77 -0.35 11.79
CA ASN A 95 -4.71 0.47 11.22
C ASN A 95 -3.72 -0.36 10.39
N THR A 96 -3.32 -1.52 10.92
CA THR A 96 -2.47 -2.47 10.21
C THR A 96 -3.14 -2.99 8.93
N LEU A 97 -4.39 -3.46 9.02
CA LEU A 97 -5.08 -3.99 7.83
C LEU A 97 -5.34 -2.90 6.79
N ALA A 98 -5.69 -1.69 7.22
CA ALA A 98 -5.93 -0.54 6.36
C ALA A 98 -4.64 -0.11 5.64
N HIS A 99 -3.50 -0.09 6.33
CA HIS A 99 -2.19 0.16 5.74
C HIS A 99 -1.87 -0.87 4.65
N GLU A 100 -1.98 -2.17 4.95
CA GLU A 100 -1.74 -3.22 3.97
C GLU A 100 -2.75 -3.17 2.80
N ALA A 101 -3.99 -2.77 3.07
CA ALA A 101 -4.99 -2.55 2.02
C ALA A 101 -4.60 -1.40 1.07
N VAL A 102 -3.92 -0.36 1.54
CA VAL A 102 -3.41 0.71 0.64
C VAL A 102 -2.34 0.15 -0.30
N HIS A 103 -1.49 -0.75 0.16
CA HIS A 103 -0.56 -1.44 -0.74
C HIS A 103 -1.27 -2.27 -1.81
N VAL A 104 -2.38 -2.92 -1.45
CA VAL A 104 -3.26 -3.57 -2.45
C VAL A 104 -3.78 -2.55 -3.47
N MET A 105 -4.25 -1.39 -3.03
CA MET A 105 -4.73 -0.32 -3.91
C MET A 105 -3.63 0.17 -4.87
N GLN A 106 -2.42 0.37 -4.37
CA GLN A 106 -1.26 0.78 -5.16
C GLN A 106 -0.92 -0.27 -6.23
N ILE A 107 -1.00 -1.56 -5.91
CA ILE A 107 -0.86 -2.66 -6.90
C ILE A 107 -2.00 -2.62 -7.93
N CYS A 108 -3.26 -2.48 -7.49
CA CYS A 108 -4.40 -2.30 -8.39
C CYS A 108 -4.22 -1.11 -9.34
N ARG A 109 -3.44 -0.10 -8.92
CA ARG A 109 -3.08 1.09 -9.69
C ARG A 109 -1.71 1.02 -10.37
N GLN A 110 -1.37 -0.17 -10.87
CA GLN A 110 -0.17 -0.42 -11.67
C GLN A 110 1.12 -0.19 -10.87
N SER A 111 1.11 -0.58 -9.60
CA SER A 111 2.23 -0.40 -8.67
C SER A 111 2.70 1.06 -8.63
N ALA A 112 1.77 1.96 -8.33
CA ALA A 112 2.03 3.40 -8.21
C ALA A 112 1.37 3.97 -6.94
N PRO A 113 1.99 4.97 -6.28
CA PRO A 113 1.33 5.69 -5.19
C PRO A 113 0.06 6.35 -5.69
N LEU A 114 -0.99 6.35 -4.87
CA LEU A 114 -2.27 6.99 -5.16
C LEU A 114 -2.13 8.52 -5.27
N SER A 115 -1.06 9.07 -4.71
CA SER A 115 -0.70 10.48 -4.68
C SER A 115 0.30 10.90 -5.75
N LYS A 116 0.66 10.02 -6.69
CA LYS A 116 1.64 10.35 -7.74
C LYS A 116 1.18 11.55 -8.57
N GLY A 117 2.02 12.59 -8.63
CA GLY A 117 1.73 13.86 -9.32
C GLY A 117 0.86 14.84 -8.52
N LEU A 118 0.62 14.57 -7.24
CA LEU A 118 -0.13 15.43 -6.32
C LEU A 118 0.80 16.04 -5.26
N ASP A 119 1.75 16.87 -5.67
CA ASP A 119 2.84 17.36 -4.80
C ASP A 119 2.34 18.09 -3.55
N GLN A 120 1.28 18.90 -3.66
CA GLN A 120 0.67 19.57 -2.51
C GLN A 120 0.10 18.57 -1.49
N LEU A 121 -0.47 17.47 -1.97
CA LEU A 121 -0.99 16.42 -1.10
C LEU A 121 0.15 15.64 -0.45
N GLN A 122 1.20 15.31 -1.21
CA GLN A 122 2.40 14.68 -0.66
C GLN A 122 3.06 15.53 0.42
N GLN A 123 3.14 16.85 0.22
CA GLN A 123 3.61 17.77 1.25
C GLN A 123 2.70 17.74 2.48
N LYS A 124 1.38 17.77 2.31
CA LYS A 124 0.43 17.65 3.43
C LYS A 124 0.58 16.33 4.19
N MET A 125 0.82 15.22 3.50
CA MET A 125 1.12 13.93 4.15
C MET A 125 2.38 14.03 5.00
N LEU A 126 3.45 14.60 4.47
CA LEU A 126 4.71 14.82 5.20
C LEU A 126 4.51 15.74 6.42
N ASP A 127 3.73 16.81 6.29
CA ASP A 127 3.51 17.77 7.37
C ASP A 127 2.67 17.18 8.50
N SER A 128 1.64 16.39 8.14
CA SER A 128 0.74 15.74 9.11
C SER A 128 1.32 14.48 9.75
N THR A 129 2.30 13.83 9.13
CA THR A 129 2.94 12.63 9.70
C THR A 129 3.87 13.01 10.86
N PRO A 130 3.71 12.39 12.05
CA PRO A 130 4.57 12.64 13.20
C PRO A 130 6.07 12.42 12.92
N ALA A 131 6.94 13.22 13.55
CA ALA A 131 8.38 13.13 13.33
C ALA A 131 8.98 11.73 13.59
N PRO A 132 8.60 10.98 14.64
CA PRO A 132 9.11 9.62 14.85
C PRO A 132 8.74 8.67 13.71
N GLU A 133 7.53 8.80 13.18
CA GLU A 133 7.05 7.98 12.06
C GLU A 133 7.79 8.32 10.76
N LYS A 134 8.03 9.60 10.48
CA LYS A 134 8.88 10.02 9.34
C LYS A 134 10.29 9.45 9.43
N LEU A 135 10.92 9.52 10.60
CA LEU A 135 12.25 8.96 10.82
C LEU A 135 12.29 7.44 10.64
N HIS A 136 11.24 6.74 11.07
CA HIS A 136 11.09 5.32 10.83
C HIS A 136 11.01 5.02 9.33
N ILE A 137 10.16 5.72 8.56
CA ILE A 137 10.04 5.53 7.11
C ILE A 137 11.40 5.75 6.42
N LEU A 138 12.12 6.82 6.80
CA LEU A 138 13.43 7.15 6.22
C LEU A 138 14.50 6.08 6.49
N SER A 139 14.48 5.47 7.68
CA SER A 139 15.48 4.50 8.11
C SER A 139 15.17 3.05 7.70
N ALA A 140 13.89 2.68 7.65
CA ALA A 140 13.47 1.31 7.39
C ALA A 140 13.30 0.99 5.88
N TYR A 141 13.01 1.99 5.04
CA TYR A 141 12.66 1.78 3.64
C TYR A 141 13.57 2.54 2.66
N PRO A 142 13.91 1.92 1.51
CA PRO A 142 14.70 2.56 0.47
C PRO A 142 13.91 3.69 -0.21
N PRO A 143 14.58 4.71 -0.80
CA PRO A 143 13.93 5.92 -1.32
C PRO A 143 12.70 5.68 -2.20
N GLU A 144 12.74 4.66 -3.05
CA GLU A 144 11.69 4.29 -3.99
C GLU A 144 10.41 3.76 -3.31
N GLN A 145 10.49 3.29 -2.06
CA GLN A 145 9.33 2.78 -1.30
C GLN A 145 8.74 3.83 -0.34
N ARG A 146 9.48 4.86 0.01
CA ARG A 146 9.09 5.80 1.07
C ARG A 146 7.76 6.49 0.83
N LEU A 147 7.44 6.85 -0.42
CA LEU A 147 6.15 7.47 -0.72
C LEU A 147 4.99 6.48 -0.59
N TYR A 148 5.20 5.20 -0.95
CA TYR A 148 4.17 4.17 -0.77
C TYR A 148 3.83 3.97 0.71
N GLU A 149 4.88 3.89 1.54
CA GLU A 149 4.78 3.70 2.99
C GLU A 149 4.17 4.91 3.70
N LEU A 150 4.61 6.12 3.32
CA LEU A 150 4.06 7.37 3.83
C LEU A 150 2.56 7.46 3.52
N GLU A 151 2.17 7.16 2.29
CA GLU A 151 0.77 7.18 1.87
C GLU A 151 -0.07 6.13 2.61
N ALA A 152 0.43 4.90 2.73
CA ALA A 152 -0.28 3.83 3.43
C ALA A 152 -0.50 4.17 4.91
N ARG A 153 0.52 4.68 5.60
CA ARG A 153 0.43 5.18 6.98
C ARG A 153 -0.55 6.34 7.08
N TRP A 154 -0.40 7.34 6.20
CA TRP A 154 -1.25 8.53 6.24
C TRP A 154 -2.73 8.18 6.03
N VAL A 155 -3.05 7.34 5.04
CA VAL A 155 -4.43 6.90 4.78
C VAL A 155 -5.00 6.14 5.98
N ALA A 156 -4.25 5.18 6.53
CA ALA A 156 -4.70 4.35 7.65
C ALA A 156 -4.91 5.12 8.96
N ASN A 157 -4.18 6.23 9.15
CA ASN A 157 -4.27 7.09 10.34
C ASN A 157 -5.22 8.29 10.17
N THR A 158 -5.61 8.64 8.93
CA THR A 158 -6.38 9.87 8.66
C THR A 158 -7.85 9.62 8.36
N PHE A 159 -8.15 8.57 7.59
CA PHE A 159 -9.50 8.39 7.07
C PHE A 159 -10.33 7.43 7.94
N PRO A 160 -11.65 7.71 8.08
CA PRO A 160 -12.54 6.78 8.74
C PRO A 160 -12.64 5.46 7.94
N PRO A 161 -13.03 4.36 8.59
CA PRO A 161 -13.08 3.04 7.95
C PRO A 161 -13.82 2.98 6.62
N GLU A 162 -14.92 3.71 6.52
CA GLU A 162 -15.81 3.67 5.36
C GLU A 162 -15.15 4.32 4.14
N THR A 163 -14.34 5.35 4.38
CA THR A 163 -13.59 6.06 3.36
C THR A 163 -12.42 5.23 2.85
N VAL A 164 -11.73 4.49 3.72
CA VAL A 164 -10.69 3.52 3.30
C VAL A 164 -11.31 2.40 2.46
N MET A 165 -12.45 1.86 2.88
CA MET A 165 -13.16 0.81 2.13
C MET A 165 -13.67 1.30 0.76
N ALA A 166 -14.19 2.52 0.68
CA ALA A 166 -14.57 3.14 -0.58
C ALA A 166 -13.35 3.36 -1.49
N LEU A 167 -12.23 3.82 -0.93
CA LEU A 167 -10.97 3.99 -1.66
C LEU A 167 -10.47 2.65 -2.22
N LEU A 168 -10.59 1.55 -1.46
CA LEU A 168 -10.24 0.21 -1.92
C LEU A 168 -11.04 -0.17 -3.17
N ASP A 169 -12.37 -0.04 -3.10
CA ASP A 169 -13.26 -0.41 -4.20
C ASP A 169 -13.03 0.44 -5.45
N LEU A 170 -12.85 1.75 -5.28
CA LEU A 170 -12.53 2.64 -6.38
C LEU A 170 -11.16 2.29 -6.98
N SER A 171 -10.19 1.94 -6.14
CA SER A 171 -8.84 1.62 -6.58
C SER A 171 -8.78 0.30 -7.35
N CYS A 172 -9.46 -0.73 -6.86
CA CYS A 172 -9.40 -2.09 -7.42
C CYS A 172 -10.54 -2.45 -8.37
N GLY A 173 -11.56 -1.60 -8.51
CA GLY A 173 -12.71 -1.78 -9.42
C GLY A 173 -12.33 -2.00 -10.90
N ARG A 174 -13.31 -2.20 -11.79
CA ARG A 174 -13.03 -2.57 -13.19
C ARG A 174 -12.13 -1.53 -13.90
N PRO A 175 -11.04 -1.92 -14.59
CA PRO A 175 -10.07 -0.98 -15.19
C PRO A 175 -10.70 0.15 -16.02
N GLY A 176 -11.70 -0.16 -16.87
CA GLY A 176 -12.39 0.84 -17.71
C GLY A 176 -13.36 1.78 -16.98
N ARG A 177 -13.53 1.63 -15.66
CA ARG A 177 -14.35 2.50 -14.80
C ARG A 177 -13.54 3.14 -13.67
N ARG A 178 -12.23 2.87 -13.61
CA ARG A 178 -11.35 3.46 -12.61
C ARG A 178 -11.18 4.95 -12.93
N GLN A 179 -11.61 5.80 -12.00
CA GLN A 179 -11.24 7.21 -12.04
C GLN A 179 -9.71 7.36 -12.03
N PRO A 180 -9.15 8.41 -12.66
CA PRO A 180 -7.73 8.66 -12.60
C PRO A 180 -7.24 8.72 -11.15
N THR A 181 -6.08 8.12 -10.89
CA THR A 181 -5.51 8.02 -9.54
C THR A 181 -5.37 9.39 -8.87
N HIS A 182 -5.00 10.42 -9.66
CA HIS A 182 -4.85 11.80 -9.20
C HIS A 182 -6.16 12.50 -8.78
N THR A 183 -7.33 11.92 -9.03
CA THR A 183 -8.62 12.49 -8.57
C THR A 183 -9.16 11.82 -7.32
N LEU A 184 -8.70 10.61 -6.98
CA LEU A 184 -9.29 9.80 -5.91
C LEU A 184 -9.10 10.41 -4.53
N LEU A 185 -7.84 10.59 -4.10
CA LEU A 185 -7.54 11.13 -2.78
C LEU A 185 -8.09 12.55 -2.60
N PRO A 186 -7.93 13.50 -3.56
CA PRO A 186 -8.52 14.82 -3.43
C PRO A 186 -10.05 14.82 -3.28
N GLN A 187 -10.76 13.96 -4.01
CA GLN A 187 -12.23 13.87 -3.90
C GLN A 187 -12.68 13.35 -2.54
N LEU A 188 -11.99 12.33 -2.00
CA LEU A 188 -12.30 11.81 -0.67
C LEU A 188 -12.03 12.88 0.40
N MET A 189 -10.91 13.59 0.30
CA MET A 189 -10.60 14.68 1.22
C MET A 189 -11.60 15.83 1.15
N ALA A 190 -12.12 16.17 -0.04
CA ALA A 190 -13.15 17.18 -0.16
C ALA A 190 -14.46 16.77 0.52
N LYS A 191 -14.78 15.47 0.49
CA LYS A 191 -15.98 14.90 1.11
C LYS A 191 -15.91 14.87 2.64
N GLU A 192 -14.72 14.70 3.21
CA GLU A 192 -14.53 14.71 4.68
C GLU A 192 -14.48 16.12 5.29
N ASN A 193 -14.25 17.16 4.48
CA ASN A 193 -14.16 18.56 4.94
C ASN A 193 -15.45 19.37 4.70
N GLY A 194 -16.50 18.76 4.15
CA GLY A 194 -17.79 19.40 3.86
C GLY A 194 -18.90 18.83 4.73
#